data_AF-A0A956B307-F1
#
_entry.id   AF-A0A956B307-F1
#
_cell.length_a   1.000
_cell.length_b   1.000
_cell.length_c   1.000
_cell.angle_alpha   90.00
_cell.angle_beta   90.00
_cell.angle_gamma   90.00
#
_symmetry.space_group_name_H-M   'P 1'
#
loop_
_entity.id
_entity.type
_entity.pdbx_description
1 polymer ?
#
loop_
_entity_poly.entity_id
_entity_poly.type
_entity_poly.pdbx_seq_one_letter_code
_entity_poly.pdbx_strand_id
1 'polypeptide(L)'
;MRDVKPVLAWARAHGDSKIVDRVIVRLLPQLQAHGLQLSGAQVEADDQIMVPDPVYDLVKETAEALIASDTVGGERRVRHQ
;
A
#
# COMPACT_ATOMS: atom_id res chain seq x y z
N MET A 1 -6.12 2.92 -16.70
CA MET A 1 -6.46 3.55 -15.41
C MET A 1 -7.22 2.53 -14.58
N ARG A 2 -6.85 2.36 -13.31
CA ARG A 2 -7.41 1.34 -12.42
C ARG A 2 -7.69 1.94 -11.04
N ASP A 3 -8.71 1.40 -10.37
CA ASP A 3 -9.07 1.81 -9.02
C ASP A 3 -8.15 1.13 -7.99
N VAL A 4 -7.44 1.92 -7.18
CA VAL A 4 -6.54 1.40 -6.13
C VAL A 4 -7.25 1.05 -4.84
N LYS A 5 -8.51 1.47 -4.66
CA LYS A 5 -9.23 1.27 -3.41
C LYS A 5 -9.38 -0.21 -3.01
N PRO A 6 -9.64 -1.17 -3.93
CA PRO A 6 -9.63 -2.60 -3.61
C PRO A 6 -8.29 -3.09 -3.08
N VAL A 7 -7.18 -2.54 -3.57
CA VAL A 7 -5.82 -2.89 -3.10
C VAL A 7 -5.61 -2.40 -1.68
N LEU A 8 -6.01 -1.15 -1.40
CA LEU A 8 -5.90 -0.55 -0.06
C LEU A 8 -6.85 -1.23 0.94
N ALA A 9 -8.04 -1.63 0.50
CA ALA A 9 -8.99 -2.41 1.31
C ALA A 9 -8.44 -3.80 1.63
N TRP A 10 -7.85 -4.49 0.63
CA TRP A 10 -7.15 -5.75 0.86
C TRP A 10 -5.98 -5.57 1.83
N ALA A 11 -5.19 -4.50 1.67
CA ALA A 11 -4.08 -4.22 2.56
C ALA A 11 -4.54 -4.00 4.00
N ARG A 12 -5.60 -3.22 4.21
CA ARG A 12 -6.22 -2.98 5.52
C ARG A 12 -6.76 -4.25 6.17
N ALA A 13 -7.23 -5.21 5.38
CA ALA A 13 -7.73 -6.49 5.89
C ALA A 13 -6.63 -7.48 6.31
N HIS A 14 -5.42 -7.34 5.77
CA HIS A 14 -4.32 -8.30 5.99
C HIS A 14 -3.11 -7.71 6.74
N GLY A 15 -3.03 -6.39 6.85
CA GLY A 15 -1.97 -5.66 7.54
C GLY A 15 -2.44 -4.97 8.82
N ASP A 16 -1.55 -4.17 9.40
CA ASP A 16 -1.83 -3.38 10.59
C ASP A 16 -2.78 -2.20 10.32
N SER A 17 -3.33 -1.59 11.38
CA SER A 17 -4.29 -0.49 11.24
C SER A 17 -3.73 0.76 10.52
N LYS A 18 -2.40 0.88 10.40
CA LYS A 18 -1.69 1.97 9.72
C LYS A 18 -1.07 1.54 8.39
N ILE A 19 -1.39 0.34 7.88
CA ILE A 19 -0.82 -0.18 6.64
C ILE A 19 -1.10 0.75 5.44
N VAL A 20 -2.30 1.34 5.38
CA VAL A 20 -2.68 2.29 4.33
C VAL A 20 -1.81 3.54 4.37
N ASP A 21 -1.61 4.12 5.56
CA ASP A 21 -0.71 5.28 5.73
C ASP A 21 0.73 4.92 5.33
N ARG A 22 1.21 3.73 5.69
CA ARG A 22 2.56 3.27 5.34
C ARG A 22 2.72 3.09 3.82
N VAL A 23 1.70 2.55 3.15
CA VAL A 23 1.67 2.45 1.68
C VAL A 23 1.77 3.84 1.07
N ILE A 24 0.93 4.78 1.51
CA ILE A 24 0.92 6.17 0.99
C ILE A 24 2.28 6.84 1.20
N VAL A 25 2.82 6.80 2.42
CA VAL A 25 4.13 7.41 2.75
C VAL A 25 5.26 6.85 1.89
N ARG A 26 5.23 5.55 1.61
CA ARG A 26 6.25 4.89 0.79
C ARG A 26 6.13 5.22 -0.70
N LEU A 27 4.91 5.50 -1.16
CA LEU A 27 4.63 5.93 -2.53
C LEU A 27 4.81 7.44 -2.74
N LEU A 28 4.79 8.28 -1.69
CA LEU A 28 4.92 9.74 -1.80
C LEU A 28 6.06 10.20 -2.75
N PRO A 29 7.29 9.66 -2.69
CA PRO A 29 8.37 10.09 -3.59
C PRO A 29 8.06 9.81 -5.06
N GLN A 30 7.43 8.67 -5.34
CA GLN A 30 7.09 8.23 -6.69
C GLN A 30 5.88 9.02 -7.21
N LEU A 31 4.87 9.23 -6.36
CA LEU A 31 3.72 10.06 -6.70
C LEU A 31 4.13 11.49 -7.01
N GLN A 32 5.03 12.09 -6.21
CA GLN A 32 5.59 13.40 -6.50
C GLN A 32 6.34 13.45 -7.84
N ALA A 33 7.11 12.40 -8.17
CA ALA A 33 7.80 12.30 -9.46
C ALA A 33 6.83 12.28 -10.66
N HIS A 34 5.60 11.81 -10.45
CA HIS A 34 4.52 11.80 -11.45
C HIS A 34 3.54 12.98 -11.31
N GLY A 35 3.77 13.93 -10.40
CA GLY A 35 2.86 15.06 -10.14
C GLY A 35 1.52 14.64 -9.53
N LEU A 36 1.46 13.48 -8.88
CA LEU A 36 0.28 12.94 -8.23
C LEU A 36 0.36 13.12 -6.71
N GLN A 37 -0.80 13.29 -6.08
CA GLN A 37 -0.95 13.26 -4.62
C GLN A 37 -2.04 12.27 -4.24
N LEU A 38 -1.68 11.31 -3.39
CA LEU A 38 -2.63 10.47 -2.66
C LEU A 38 -2.52 10.81 -1.18
N SER A 39 -3.65 11.12 -0.55
CA SER A 39 -3.74 11.35 0.89
C SER A 39 -4.65 10.32 1.54
N GLY A 40 -4.38 9.96 2.80
CA GLY A 40 -5.23 9.03 3.55
C GLY A 40 -6.67 9.54 3.66
N ALA A 41 -6.86 10.86 3.78
CA ALA A 41 -8.17 11.50 3.80
C ALA A 41 -8.94 11.31 2.47
N GLN A 42 -8.28 11.41 1.31
CA GLN A 42 -8.92 11.11 0.02
C GLN A 42 -9.30 9.64 -0.11
N VAL A 43 -8.47 8.73 0.41
CA VAL A 43 -8.79 7.29 0.42
C VAL A 43 -10.05 6.98 1.21
N GLU A 44 -10.31 7.71 2.29
CA GLU A 44 -11.54 7.55 3.06
C GLU A 44 -12.74 8.30 2.48
N ALA A 45 -12.52 9.46 1.84
CA ALA A 45 -13.58 10.30 1.30
C ALA A 45 -14.11 9.84 -0.07
N ASP A 46 -13.24 9.37 -0.97
CA ASP A 46 -13.61 9.04 -2.34
C ASP A 46 -14.06 7.58 -2.46
N ASP A 47 -15.16 7.36 -3.17
CA ASP A 47 -15.68 6.00 -3.42
C ASP A 47 -14.74 5.15 -4.29
N GLN A 48 -13.99 5.78 -5.18
CA GLN A 48 -13.01 5.16 -6.08
C GLN A 48 -11.83 6.11 -6.29
N ILE A 49 -10.61 5.57 -6.38
CA ILE A 49 -9.42 6.36 -6.70
C ILE A 49 -8.76 5.79 -7.95
N MET A 50 -9.01 6.47 -9.06
CA MET A 50 -8.50 6.08 -10.37
C MET A 50 -7.08 6.60 -10.56
N VAL A 51 -6.13 5.69 -10.75
CA VAL A 51 -4.73 6.02 -11.04
C VAL A 51 -4.29 5.41 -12.38
N PRO A 52 -3.22 5.94 -13.02
CA PRO A 52 -2.60 5.29 -14.17
C PRO A 52 -2.13 3.87 -13.82
N ASP A 53 -2.18 2.96 -14.78
CA ASP A 53 -1.75 1.56 -14.60
C ASP A 53 -0.36 1.39 -13.96
N PRO A 54 0.69 2.15 -14.34
CA PRO A 54 1.99 2.04 -13.67
C PRO A 54 1.95 2.46 -12.19
N VAL A 55 1.07 3.39 -11.81
CA VAL A 55 0.88 3.79 -10.41
C VAL A 55 0.09 2.74 -9.65
N TYR A 56 -0.88 2.10 -10.30
CA TYR A 56 -1.64 0.99 -9.71
C TYR A 56 -0.70 -0.17 -9.36
N ASP A 57 0.19 -0.54 -10.28
CA ASP A 57 1.13 -1.64 -10.07
C ASP A 57 2.10 -1.31 -8.92
N LEU A 58 2.61 -0.07 -8.86
CA LEU A 58 3.42 0.41 -7.74
C LEU A 58 2.68 0.34 -6.39
N VAL A 59 1.41 0.74 -6.35
CA VAL A 59 0.58 0.67 -5.13
C VAL A 59 0.42 -0.77 -4.67
N LYS A 60 0.12 -1.67 -5.61
CA LYS A 60 -0.04 -3.09 -5.35
C LYS A 60 1.24 -3.72 -4.82
N GLU A 61 2.37 -3.53 -5.50
CA GLU A 61 3.68 -4.05 -5.08
C GLU A 61 4.07 -3.52 -3.71
N THR A 62 3.82 -2.24 -3.44
CA THR A 62 4.15 -1.63 -2.14
C THR A 62 3.28 -2.21 -1.02
N ALA A 63 1.98 -2.41 -1.26
CA ALA A 63 1.07 -3.01 -0.29
C ALA A 63 1.46 -4.47 0.02
N GLU A 64 1.73 -5.27 -1.02
CA GLU A 64 2.17 -6.66 -0.87
C GLU A 64 3.51 -6.76 -0.12
N ALA A 65 4.48 -5.90 -0.46
CA ALA A 65 5.79 -5.89 0.19
C ALA A 65 5.71 -5.49 1.68
N LEU A 66 4.86 -4.52 2.01
CA LEU A 66 4.65 -4.09 3.40
C LEU A 66 3.98 -5.19 4.22
N ILE A 67 2.95 -5.85 3.68
CA ILE A 67 2.28 -6.95 4.38
C ILE A 67 3.22 -8.14 4.54
N ALA A 68 3.98 -8.50 3.50
CA ALA A 68 4.98 -9.55 3.59
C ALA A 68 6.04 -9.21 4.65
N SER A 69 6.46 -7.95 4.75
CA SER A 69 7.41 -7.52 5.79
C SER A 69 6.81 -7.58 7.19
N ASP A 70 5.52 -7.30 7.35
CA ASP A 70 4.81 -7.33 8.63
C ASP A 70 4.51 -8.76 9.11
N THR A 71 4.14 -9.66 8.19
CA THR A 71 3.90 -11.08 8.48
C THR A 71 5.20 -11.86 8.69
N VAL A 72 6.27 -11.55 7.96
CA VAL A 72 7.59 -12.20 8.12
C VAL A 72 8.33 -11.71 9.38
N GLY A 73 7.85 -10.64 10.03
CA GLY A 73 8.27 -10.24 11.38
C GLY A 73 7.88 -11.22 12.50
N GLY A 74 7.00 -12.19 12.22
CA GLY A 74 6.56 -13.22 13.17
C GLY A 74 7.35 -14.54 13.16
N GLU A 75 8.11 -14.84 12.10
CA GLU A 75 8.74 -16.16 11.93
C GLU A 75 10.23 -16.06 11.53
N ARG A 76 11.05 -15.45 12.40
CA ARG A 76 12.50 -15.72 12.46
C ARG A 76 12.97 -16.01 13.90
N ARG A 77 12.25 -16.90 14.56
CA ARG A 77 12.79 -17.89 15.53
C ARG A 77 12.14 -19.19 15.07
N VAL A 78 12.81 -20.21 14.52
CA VAL A 78 13.87 -21.08 15.04
C VAL A 78 14.38 -21.86 13.82
N ARG A 79 15.67 -22.08 13.62
CA ARG A 79 16.39 -23.37 13.81
C ARG A 79 17.86 -23.06 13.50
N HIS A 80 18.74 -22.99 14.50
CA HIS A 80 19.63 -24.09 14.90
C HIS A 80 20.17 -24.90 13.71
N GLN A 81 21.42 -24.60 13.34
CA GLN A 81 22.52 -25.57 13.39
C GLN A 81 23.84 -24.81 13.50
#